data_AF-A0A0E3L134-F1
#
_entry.id   AF-A0A0E3L134-F1
#
_cell.length_a   1.000
_cell.length_b   1.000
_cell.length_c   1.000
_cell.angle_alpha   90.00
_cell.angle_beta   90.00
_cell.angle_gamma   90.00
#
_symmetry.space_group_name_H-M   'P 1'
#
loop_
_entity.id
_entity.type
_entity.pdbx_description
1 polymer ?
#
loop_
_entity_poly.entity_id
_entity_poly.type
_entity_poly.pdbx_seq_one_letter_code
_entity_poly.pdbx_strand_id
1 'polypeptide(L)'
;MTVLGIVGCRIFEDEIVHVLVNDPEIERVYLVENEENRDLLQKLETTGFRPEILPFYEIRDKLKQNHEFSVVIQLQGMGLHVDPARLKSKTYTNVNIMSRLADGILLFYGLCGQAFSRIKKDFPYMGCPIKLLQERSVGEKNGPLEDCVAAALGSNARYREALRMHKDAFFFTPMWAANWRTVFSVGEELMEGFEFTPDHLRELGYRKVARVKTGLSYEPDFEKNIEEFAQYFDFEVMELEGSTEIAMESYSHIRKILSDPLKSPLRA
;
A
#
# COMPACT_ATOMS: atom_id res chain seq x y z
N MET A 1 0.87 21.47 14.98
CA MET A 1 0.79 20.00 14.90
C MET A 1 0.14 19.66 13.59
N THR A 2 0.83 18.87 12.79
CA THR A 2 0.32 18.34 11.52
C THR A 2 0.45 16.83 11.59
N VAL A 3 -0.64 16.11 11.37
CA VAL A 3 -0.69 14.66 11.44
C VAL A 3 -1.08 14.10 10.08
N LEU A 4 -0.21 13.30 9.49
CA LEU A 4 -0.52 12.52 8.29
C LEU A 4 -0.94 11.11 8.71
N GLY A 5 -2.15 10.70 8.33
CA GLY A 5 -2.60 9.33 8.43
C GLY A 5 -2.23 8.54 7.16
N ILE A 6 -1.65 7.37 7.33
CA ILE A 6 -1.44 6.38 6.27
C ILE A 6 -2.32 5.18 6.57
N VAL A 7 -3.21 4.84 5.63
CA VAL A 7 -3.99 3.59 5.67
C VAL A 7 -3.67 2.83 4.38
N GLY A 8 -3.25 1.57 4.47
CA GLY A 8 -2.71 0.89 3.30
C GLY A 8 -2.81 -0.62 3.38
N CYS A 9 -2.60 -1.27 2.23
CA CYS A 9 -2.35 -2.71 2.20
C CYS A 9 -0.89 -2.97 2.58
N ARG A 10 -0.65 -4.08 3.28
CA ARG A 10 0.69 -4.57 3.61
C ARG A 10 1.61 -4.74 2.39
N ILE A 11 1.04 -4.86 1.19
CA ILE A 11 1.82 -4.90 -0.05
C ILE A 11 2.70 -3.67 -0.29
N PHE A 12 2.39 -2.55 0.36
CA PHE A 12 3.13 -1.30 0.22
C PHE A 12 4.12 -1.02 1.35
N GLU A 13 4.45 -2.01 2.18
CA GLU A 13 5.44 -1.81 3.26
C GLU A 13 6.73 -1.15 2.76
N ASP A 14 7.32 -1.68 1.70
CA ASP A 14 8.58 -1.19 1.15
C ASP A 14 8.45 0.24 0.61
N GLU A 15 7.37 0.54 -0.11
CA GLU A 15 7.09 1.89 -0.60
C GLU A 15 6.82 2.88 0.55
N ILE A 16 6.17 2.43 1.63
CA ILE A 16 5.94 3.25 2.82
C ILE A 16 7.28 3.55 3.50
N VAL A 17 8.14 2.56 3.72
CA VAL A 17 9.48 2.79 4.27
C VAL A 17 10.24 3.77 3.38
N HIS A 18 10.20 3.56 2.07
CA HIS A 18 10.86 4.43 1.10
C HIS A 18 10.43 5.89 1.21
N VAL A 19 9.12 6.18 1.25
CA VAL A 19 8.65 7.57 1.33
C VAL A 19 9.04 8.22 2.66
N LEU A 20 9.02 7.48 3.77
CA LEU A 20 9.30 8.05 5.09
C LEU A 20 10.80 8.34 5.27
N VAL A 21 11.67 7.43 4.83
CA VAL A 21 13.14 7.65 4.86
C VAL A 21 13.56 8.86 4.03
N ASN A 22 12.78 9.21 3.00
CA ASN A 22 13.06 10.35 2.14
C ASN A 22 12.34 11.65 2.56
N ASP A 23 11.61 11.68 3.69
CA ASP A 23 11.07 12.93 4.28
C ASP A 23 11.81 13.26 5.59
N PRO A 24 12.80 14.16 5.57
CA PRO A 24 13.57 14.55 6.76
C PRO A 24 12.77 15.40 7.76
N GLU A 25 11.57 15.87 7.40
CA GLU A 25 10.71 16.65 8.30
C GLU A 25 9.87 15.76 9.22
N ILE A 26 9.86 14.43 9.02
CA ILE A 26 9.17 13.51 9.92
C ILE A 26 9.90 13.46 11.25
N GLU A 27 9.20 13.89 12.30
CA GLU A 27 9.73 13.88 13.66
C GLU A 27 9.25 12.64 14.43
N ARG A 28 8.02 12.17 14.15
CA ARG A 28 7.43 11.00 14.81
C ARG A 28 6.70 10.08 13.85
N VAL A 29 6.85 8.77 14.08
CA VAL A 29 6.08 7.72 13.42
C VAL A 29 5.38 6.90 14.48
N TYR A 30 4.06 6.74 14.34
CA TYR A 30 3.25 5.87 15.17
C TYR A 30 2.66 4.75 14.32
N LEU A 31 2.76 3.52 14.81
CA LEU A 31 2.11 2.36 14.20
C LEU A 31 0.91 1.99 15.07
N VAL A 32 -0.27 1.89 14.47
CA VAL A 32 -1.45 1.37 15.19
C VAL A 32 -1.18 -0.09 15.56
N GLU A 33 -1.36 -0.45 16.82
CA GLU A 33 -1.14 -1.82 17.30
C GLU A 33 -2.06 -2.81 16.55
N ASN A 34 -1.46 -3.57 15.64
CA ASN A 34 -2.06 -4.70 14.94
C ASN A 34 -0.96 -5.63 14.40
N GLU A 35 -1.34 -6.83 13.97
CA GLU A 35 -0.39 -7.82 13.44
C GLU A 35 0.24 -7.40 12.10
N GLU A 36 -0.49 -6.64 11.28
CA GLU A 36 -0.08 -6.24 9.93
C GLU A 36 1.04 -5.19 9.91
N ASN A 37 1.29 -4.53 11.04
CA ASN A 37 2.32 -3.50 11.17
C ASN A 37 3.67 -4.04 11.70
N ARG A 38 3.78 -5.34 12.02
CA ARG A 38 4.99 -5.92 12.65
C ARG A 38 6.22 -5.88 11.74
N ASP A 39 6.07 -6.25 10.48
CA ASP A 39 7.21 -6.27 9.55
C ASP A 39 7.60 -4.85 9.14
N LEU A 40 6.60 -3.97 8.98
CA LEU A 40 6.83 -2.54 8.79
C LEU A 40 7.64 -1.92 9.95
N LEU A 41 7.33 -2.28 11.19
CA LEU A 41 8.10 -1.85 12.37
C LEU A 41 9.58 -2.21 12.22
N GLN A 42 9.87 -3.48 11.95
CA GLN A 42 11.24 -3.96 11.79
C GLN A 42 11.96 -3.24 10.64
N LYS A 43 11.31 -3.07 9.49
CA LYS A 43 11.88 -2.35 8.34
C LYS A 43 12.16 -0.88 8.62
N LEU A 44 11.31 -0.21 9.39
CA LEU A 44 11.56 1.18 9.80
C LEU A 44 12.73 1.26 10.78
N GLU A 45 12.82 0.36 11.75
CA GLU A 45 13.91 0.34 12.73
C GLU A 45 15.29 0.15 12.07
N THR A 46 15.40 -0.67 11.03
CA THR A 46 16.67 -0.86 10.30
C THR A 46 17.12 0.38 9.52
N THR A 47 16.20 1.31 9.25
CA THR A 47 16.52 2.60 8.60
C THR A 47 16.86 3.70 9.60
N GLY A 48 16.78 3.42 10.90
CA GLY A 48 17.09 4.35 11.99
C GLY A 48 15.86 5.09 12.56
N PHE A 49 14.66 4.86 12.01
CA PHE A 49 13.43 5.33 12.65
C PHE A 49 13.23 4.63 14.00
N ARG A 50 12.53 5.31 14.91
CA ARG A 50 12.08 4.75 16.19
C ARG A 50 10.57 4.89 16.30
N PRO A 51 9.81 4.12 15.51
CA PRO A 51 8.36 4.20 15.56
C PRO A 51 7.82 3.69 16.90
N GLU A 52 6.75 4.32 17.40
CA GLU A 52 6.03 3.85 18.57
C GLU A 52 4.81 3.03 18.12
N ILE A 53 4.77 1.74 18.47
CA ILE A 53 3.58 0.91 18.27
C ILE A 53 2.65 1.04 19.47
N LEU A 54 1.43 1.51 19.24
CA LEU A 54 0.49 1.85 20.31
C LEU A 54 -0.96 1.56 19.89
N PRO A 55 -1.85 1.24 20.84
CA PRO A 55 -3.28 1.25 20.60
C PRO A 55 -3.74 2.63 20.10
N PHE A 56 -4.74 2.64 19.23
CA PHE A 56 -5.26 3.87 18.61
C PHE A 56 -5.60 4.99 19.62
N TYR A 57 -6.15 4.64 20.78
CA TYR A 57 -6.53 5.62 21.80
C TYR A 57 -5.32 6.29 22.46
N GLU A 58 -4.21 5.58 22.62
CA GLU A 58 -2.98 6.14 23.21
C GLU A 58 -2.26 7.06 22.22
N ILE A 59 -2.26 6.71 20.93
CA ILE A 59 -1.73 7.57 19.86
C ILE A 59 -2.43 8.93 19.91
N ARG A 60 -3.75 8.94 20.06
CA ARG A 60 -4.51 10.19 20.18
C ARG A 60 -4.03 11.07 21.34
N ASP A 61 -3.75 10.46 22.48
CA ASP A 61 -3.36 11.21 23.68
C ASP A 61 -1.90 11.68 23.60
N LYS A 62 -1.02 10.91 22.94
CA LYS A 62 0.34 11.34 22.56
C LYS A 62 0.33 12.52 21.60
N LEU A 63 -0.50 12.46 20.55
CA LEU A 63 -0.62 13.55 19.57
C LEU A 63 -1.07 14.86 20.24
N LYS A 64 -2.03 14.82 21.19
CA LYS A 64 -2.46 16.04 21.91
C LYS A 64 -1.34 16.74 22.69
N GLN A 65 -0.31 16.01 23.08
CA GLN A 65 0.83 16.52 23.86
C GLN A 65 1.99 16.98 22.96
N ASN A 66 1.90 16.73 21.66
CA ASN A 66 2.98 16.96 20.72
C ASN A 66 2.58 18.00 19.64
N HIS A 67 3.53 18.84 19.25
CA HIS A 67 3.33 19.82 18.16
C HIS A 67 4.08 19.47 16.88
N GLU A 68 4.90 18.42 16.93
CA GLU A 68 5.74 17.87 15.85
C GLU A 68 4.92 17.34 14.65
N PHE A 69 5.55 17.28 13.48
CA PHE A 69 4.99 16.59 12.32
C PHE A 69 5.03 15.07 12.57
N SER A 70 3.85 14.46 12.64
CA SER A 70 3.69 13.05 12.99
C SER A 70 3.01 12.27 11.87
N VAL A 71 3.47 11.04 11.64
CA VAL A 71 2.83 10.08 10.73
C VAL A 71 2.21 8.95 11.55
N VAL A 72 0.94 8.64 11.32
CA VAL A 72 0.24 7.50 11.95
C VAL A 72 -0.10 6.48 10.87
N ILE A 73 0.33 5.23 11.04
CA ILE A 73 0.23 4.19 10.00
C ILE A 73 -0.63 3.04 10.48
N GLN A 74 -1.57 2.62 9.63
CA GLN A 74 -2.40 1.45 9.85
C GLN A 74 -2.45 0.58 8.59
N LEU A 75 -1.67 -0.49 8.56
CA LEU A 75 -1.71 -1.50 7.51
C LEU A 75 -2.88 -2.49 7.69
N GLN A 76 -3.25 -3.09 6.57
CA GLN A 76 -4.28 -4.11 6.45
C GLN A 76 -3.74 -5.31 5.67
N GLY A 77 -4.20 -6.51 6.06
CA GLY A 77 -3.76 -7.77 5.46
C GLY A 77 -4.10 -7.91 3.98
N MET A 78 -3.18 -8.54 3.26
CA MET A 78 -3.28 -8.77 1.81
C MET A 78 -4.50 -9.63 1.43
N GLY A 79 -4.90 -10.56 2.31
CA GLY A 79 -6.05 -11.44 2.10
C GLY A 79 -7.38 -10.72 1.93
N LEU A 80 -7.48 -9.42 2.24
CA LEU A 80 -8.71 -8.65 1.97
C LEU A 80 -9.05 -8.53 0.48
N HIS A 81 -8.07 -8.71 -0.43
CA HIS A 81 -8.30 -8.61 -1.87
C HIS A 81 -9.19 -9.72 -2.44
N VAL A 82 -9.47 -10.80 -1.68
CA VAL A 82 -10.39 -11.87 -2.10
C VAL A 82 -11.87 -11.41 -2.10
N ASP A 83 -12.20 -10.40 -1.28
CA ASP A 83 -13.56 -9.87 -1.16
C ASP A 83 -13.54 -8.33 -1.20
N PRO A 84 -13.85 -7.72 -2.36
CA PRO A 84 -13.90 -6.27 -2.52
C PRO A 84 -14.85 -5.56 -1.55
N ALA A 85 -15.95 -6.19 -1.12
CA ALA A 85 -16.88 -5.59 -0.17
C ALA A 85 -16.29 -5.56 1.24
N ARG A 86 -15.63 -6.65 1.66
CA ARG A 86 -14.89 -6.70 2.93
C ARG A 86 -13.70 -5.74 2.93
N LEU A 87 -12.92 -5.68 1.85
CA LEU A 87 -11.85 -4.70 1.66
C LEU A 87 -12.37 -3.28 1.83
N LYS A 88 -13.46 -2.93 1.14
CA LYS A 88 -14.10 -1.62 1.23
C LYS A 88 -14.54 -1.31 2.67
N SER A 89 -15.30 -2.21 3.29
CA SER A 89 -15.85 -2.01 4.63
C SER A 89 -14.77 -1.79 5.69
N LYS A 90 -13.74 -2.64 5.71
CA LYS A 90 -12.62 -2.53 6.66
C LYS A 90 -11.84 -1.23 6.45
N THR A 91 -11.53 -0.90 5.20
CA THR A 91 -10.76 0.32 4.87
C THR A 91 -11.56 1.58 5.20
N TYR A 92 -12.87 1.63 4.91
CA TYR A 92 -13.72 2.77 5.25
C TYR A 92 -13.82 2.97 6.76
N THR A 93 -13.87 1.88 7.53
CA THR A 93 -13.82 1.94 8.99
C THR A 93 -12.51 2.54 9.48
N ASN A 94 -11.38 2.07 8.95
CA ASN A 94 -10.05 2.60 9.30
C ASN A 94 -9.88 4.07 8.90
N VAL A 95 -10.38 4.47 7.72
CA VAL A 95 -10.38 5.87 7.26
C VAL A 95 -11.17 6.76 8.21
N ASN A 96 -12.38 6.35 8.61
CA ASN A 96 -13.22 7.10 9.55
C ASN A 96 -12.61 7.19 10.95
N ILE A 97 -11.89 6.16 11.39
CA ILE A 97 -11.15 6.16 12.64
C ILE A 97 -9.96 7.11 12.53
N MET A 98 -9.13 6.97 11.51
CA MET A 98 -7.94 7.79 11.25
C MET A 98 -8.27 9.28 11.10
N SER A 99 -9.41 9.62 10.49
CA SER A 99 -9.83 11.02 10.29
C SER A 99 -10.14 11.77 11.59
N ARG A 100 -10.19 11.06 12.73
CA ARG A 100 -10.33 11.66 14.06
C ARG A 100 -8.99 12.10 14.67
N LEU A 101 -7.88 11.68 14.07
CA LEU A 101 -6.52 12.00 14.52
C LEU A 101 -5.77 12.85 13.50
N ALA A 102 -5.92 12.50 12.22
CA ALA A 102 -5.12 13.01 11.13
C ALA A 102 -5.71 14.28 10.51
N ASP A 103 -4.82 15.18 10.09
CA ASP A 103 -5.16 16.37 9.29
C ASP A 103 -5.25 16.04 7.80
N GLY A 104 -4.78 14.87 7.37
CA GLY A 104 -4.95 14.31 6.03
C GLY A 104 -4.66 12.82 6.00
N ILE A 105 -5.30 12.09 5.08
CA ILE A 105 -5.13 10.64 4.92
C ILE A 105 -4.62 10.32 3.52
N LEU A 106 -3.48 9.62 3.46
CA LEU A 106 -2.99 8.98 2.25
C LEU A 106 -3.32 7.49 2.31
N LEU A 107 -4.08 7.05 1.32
CA LEU A 107 -4.39 5.65 1.08
C LEU A 107 -3.34 5.05 0.16
N PHE A 108 -2.54 4.15 0.69
CA PHE A 108 -1.64 3.30 -0.09
C PHE A 108 -2.47 2.19 -0.75
N TYR A 109 -3.25 2.60 -1.74
CA TYR A 109 -4.16 1.79 -2.54
C TYR A 109 -4.36 2.44 -3.92
N GLY A 110 -4.50 1.60 -4.95
CA GLY A 110 -5.19 1.96 -6.19
C GLY A 110 -6.71 1.83 -6.03
N LEU A 111 -7.46 1.58 -7.10
CA LEU A 111 -8.91 1.36 -7.05
C LEU A 111 -9.30 -0.05 -6.55
N CYS A 112 -8.39 -1.02 -6.69
CA CYS A 112 -8.50 -2.39 -6.15
C CYS A 112 -9.86 -3.05 -6.49
N GLY A 113 -10.10 -3.31 -7.77
CA GLY A 113 -11.39 -3.90 -8.21
C GLY A 113 -12.58 -2.96 -8.01
N GLN A 114 -12.37 -1.64 -8.15
CA GLN A 114 -13.38 -0.59 -7.95
C GLN A 114 -13.88 -0.41 -6.50
N ALA A 115 -13.31 -1.11 -5.51
CA ALA A 115 -13.66 -0.98 -4.10
C ALA A 115 -13.61 0.48 -3.61
N PHE A 116 -12.65 1.26 -4.12
CA PHE A 116 -12.42 2.66 -3.72
C PHE A 116 -12.86 3.71 -4.75
N SER A 117 -13.58 3.30 -5.81
CA SER A 117 -14.07 4.18 -6.89
C SER A 117 -14.92 5.37 -6.39
N ARG A 118 -15.59 5.19 -5.25
CA ARG A 118 -16.49 6.18 -4.66
C ARG A 118 -15.94 6.85 -3.41
N ILE A 119 -14.72 6.56 -2.96
CA ILE A 119 -14.24 6.99 -1.65
C ILE A 119 -14.33 8.51 -1.44
N LYS A 120 -13.99 9.30 -2.46
CA LYS A 120 -14.12 10.77 -2.40
C LYS A 120 -15.57 11.24 -2.29
N LYS A 121 -16.53 10.51 -2.87
CA LYS A 121 -17.97 10.82 -2.84
C LYS A 121 -18.63 10.33 -1.56
N ASP A 122 -18.14 9.23 -1.00
CA ASP A 122 -18.68 8.61 0.21
C ASP A 122 -18.17 9.33 1.49
N PHE A 123 -17.10 10.13 1.38
CA PHE A 123 -16.58 11.02 2.45
C PHE A 123 -16.55 12.51 2.04
N PRO A 124 -17.66 13.11 1.58
CA PRO A 124 -17.66 14.44 0.95
C PRO A 124 -17.47 15.60 1.94
N TYR A 125 -17.78 15.38 3.23
CA TYR A 125 -17.71 16.37 4.30
C TYR A 125 -16.69 16.01 5.38
N MET A 126 -15.78 15.09 5.08
CA MET A 126 -14.69 14.81 6.00
C MET A 126 -13.77 16.04 5.98
N GLY A 127 -13.67 16.76 7.10
CA GLY A 127 -12.75 17.91 7.27
C GLY A 127 -11.27 17.53 7.18
N CYS A 128 -10.96 16.34 6.68
CA CYS A 128 -9.66 15.74 6.50
C CYS A 128 -9.56 15.27 5.02
N PRO A 129 -8.66 15.85 4.19
CA PRO A 129 -8.44 15.40 2.82
C PRO A 129 -8.01 13.94 2.75
N ILE A 130 -8.65 13.17 1.87
CA ILE A 130 -8.30 11.78 1.58
C ILE A 130 -7.75 11.69 0.15
N LYS A 131 -6.58 11.05 -0.03
CA LYS A 131 -5.97 10.80 -1.33
C LYS A 131 -5.65 9.31 -1.50
N LEU A 132 -5.92 8.77 -2.68
CA LEU A 132 -5.39 7.47 -3.13
C LEU A 132 -4.03 7.68 -3.80
N LEU A 133 -3.30 6.60 -4.04
CA LEU A 133 -2.18 6.63 -4.98
C LEU A 133 -2.71 7.01 -6.37
N GLN A 134 -2.05 7.99 -6.99
CA GLN A 134 -2.51 8.58 -8.23
C GLN A 134 -1.33 8.92 -9.14
N GLU A 135 -1.52 8.66 -10.43
CA GLU A 135 -0.63 9.12 -11.48
C GLU A 135 -0.84 10.63 -11.70
N ARG A 136 0.27 11.36 -11.91
CA ARG A 136 0.21 12.76 -12.33
C ARG A 136 0.78 12.92 -13.72
N SER A 137 -0.11 12.90 -14.71
CA SER A 137 0.27 13.21 -16.09
C SER A 137 0.02 14.68 -16.36
N VAL A 138 1.04 15.39 -16.86
CA VAL A 138 0.90 16.78 -17.31
C VAL A 138 -0.08 16.80 -18.50
N GLY A 139 -1.25 17.41 -18.33
CA GLY A 139 -2.23 17.61 -19.40
C GLY A 139 -3.38 16.61 -19.48
N GLU A 140 -3.39 15.55 -18.66
CA GLU A 140 -4.53 14.63 -18.54
C GLU A 140 -5.29 14.81 -17.21
N LYS A 141 -6.51 14.28 -17.14
CA LYS A 141 -7.24 14.21 -15.87
C LYS A 141 -6.51 13.25 -14.93
N ASN A 142 -5.75 13.82 -13.99
CA ASN A 142 -5.18 13.10 -12.85
C ASN A 142 -6.24 12.19 -12.21
N GLY A 143 -5.98 10.88 -12.24
CA GLY A 143 -6.89 9.84 -11.80
C GLY A 143 -6.25 8.92 -10.76
N PRO A 144 -7.04 8.24 -9.92
CA PRO A 144 -6.52 7.17 -9.08
C PRO A 144 -5.93 6.05 -9.95
N LEU A 145 -4.96 5.32 -9.42
CA LEU A 145 -4.46 4.13 -10.07
C LEU A 145 -5.52 3.03 -10.13
N GLU A 146 -5.52 2.24 -11.19
CA GLU A 146 -6.48 1.14 -11.37
C GLU A 146 -6.23 0.00 -10.38
N ASP A 147 -4.96 -0.28 -10.08
CA ASP A 147 -4.53 -1.37 -9.22
C ASP A 147 -3.27 -1.00 -8.41
N CYS A 148 -2.97 -1.78 -7.37
CA CYS A 148 -1.74 -1.63 -6.59
C CYS A 148 -0.49 -1.99 -7.41
N VAL A 149 -0.58 -2.97 -8.32
CA VAL A 149 0.54 -3.31 -9.23
C VAL A 149 0.87 -2.15 -10.16
N ALA A 150 -0.13 -1.34 -10.55
CA ALA A 150 0.10 -0.14 -11.36
C ALA A 150 0.97 0.90 -10.66
N ALA A 151 0.94 0.94 -9.32
CA ALA A 151 1.82 1.83 -8.55
C ALA A 151 3.28 1.39 -8.69
N ALA A 152 3.55 0.09 -8.55
CA ALA A 152 4.89 -0.46 -8.67
C ALA A 152 5.42 -0.45 -10.11
N LEU A 153 4.55 -0.50 -11.12
CA LEU A 153 4.93 -0.31 -12.53
C LEU A 153 5.05 1.17 -12.92
N GLY A 154 4.64 2.10 -12.07
CA GLY A 154 4.79 3.54 -12.28
C GLY A 154 3.67 4.24 -13.07
N SER A 155 2.72 3.52 -13.67
CA SER A 155 1.54 4.13 -14.30
C SER A 155 0.43 3.14 -14.64
N ASN A 156 -0.77 3.66 -14.88
CA ASN A 156 -1.87 2.86 -15.44
C ASN A 156 -1.56 2.41 -16.86
N ALA A 157 -0.87 3.23 -17.66
CA ALA A 157 -0.51 2.88 -19.04
C ALA A 157 0.43 1.66 -19.07
N ARG A 158 1.50 1.67 -18.25
CA ARG A 158 2.44 0.56 -18.14
C ARG A 158 1.78 -0.70 -17.58
N TYR A 159 0.88 -0.55 -16.61
CA TYR A 159 0.10 -1.68 -16.10
C TYR A 159 -0.78 -2.34 -17.16
N ARG A 160 -1.55 -1.56 -17.92
CA ARG A 160 -2.38 -2.08 -19.01
C ARG A 160 -1.55 -2.71 -20.12
N GLU A 161 -0.39 -2.14 -20.43
CA GLU A 161 0.55 -2.74 -21.38
C GLU A 161 1.08 -4.09 -20.88
N ALA A 162 1.52 -4.17 -19.62
CA ALA A 162 1.99 -5.41 -19.01
C ALA A 162 0.89 -6.50 -19.03
N LEU A 163 -0.35 -6.16 -18.65
CA LEU A 163 -1.50 -7.07 -18.75
C LEU A 163 -1.77 -7.53 -20.18
N ARG A 164 -1.61 -6.65 -21.17
CA ARG A 164 -1.83 -6.98 -22.59
C ARG A 164 -0.77 -7.93 -23.13
N MET A 165 0.50 -7.68 -22.77
CA MET A 165 1.67 -8.42 -23.26
C MET A 165 1.88 -9.74 -22.52
N HIS A 166 1.50 -9.82 -21.25
CA HIS A 166 1.81 -10.93 -20.34
C HIS A 166 0.55 -11.40 -19.61
N LYS A 167 -0.46 -11.84 -20.37
CA LYS A 167 -1.75 -12.32 -19.84
C LYS A 167 -1.63 -13.59 -18.99
N ASP A 168 -0.54 -14.33 -19.19
CA ASP A 168 -0.19 -15.59 -18.53
C ASP A 168 0.75 -15.38 -17.32
N ALA A 169 0.96 -14.13 -16.89
CA ALA A 169 1.90 -13.78 -15.83
C ALA A 169 1.23 -13.24 -14.56
N PHE A 170 1.79 -13.59 -13.41
CA PHE A 170 1.62 -12.83 -12.16
C PHE A 170 2.67 -11.72 -12.08
N PHE A 171 2.34 -10.57 -11.47
CA PHE A 171 3.27 -9.45 -11.31
C PHE A 171 3.63 -9.30 -9.84
N PHE A 172 4.86 -9.68 -9.46
CA PHE A 172 5.31 -9.67 -8.08
C PHE A 172 6.20 -8.46 -7.81
N THR A 173 5.75 -7.64 -6.86
CA THR A 173 6.61 -6.72 -6.11
C THR A 173 7.34 -7.50 -5.00
N PRO A 174 8.33 -6.90 -4.31
CA PRO A 174 9.01 -7.57 -3.21
C PRO A 174 8.06 -8.11 -2.15
N MET A 175 7.06 -7.32 -1.77
CA MET A 175 6.06 -7.74 -0.79
C MET A 175 5.14 -8.86 -1.27
N TRP A 176 4.86 -8.95 -2.56
CA TRP A 176 4.08 -10.06 -3.13
C TRP A 176 4.88 -11.36 -3.04
N ALA A 177 6.18 -11.30 -3.40
CA ALA A 177 7.06 -12.46 -3.31
C ALA A 177 7.28 -12.90 -1.86
N ALA A 178 7.50 -11.99 -0.92
CA ALA A 178 7.68 -12.37 0.49
C ALA A 178 6.45 -13.07 1.10
N ASN A 179 5.25 -12.78 0.57
CA ASN A 179 3.98 -13.24 1.17
C ASN A 179 3.20 -14.22 0.29
N TRP A 180 3.75 -14.72 -0.82
CA TRP A 180 2.99 -15.51 -1.79
C TRP A 180 2.36 -16.75 -1.14
N ARG A 181 3.05 -17.42 -0.22
CA ARG A 181 2.52 -18.61 0.47
C ARG A 181 1.24 -18.30 1.25
N THR A 182 1.26 -17.22 2.04
CA THR A 182 0.11 -16.76 2.82
C THR A 182 -1.04 -16.34 1.92
N VAL A 183 -0.76 -15.60 0.85
CA VAL A 183 -1.81 -15.08 -0.05
C VAL A 183 -2.48 -16.20 -0.84
N PHE A 184 -1.70 -17.19 -1.28
CA PHE A 184 -2.18 -18.33 -2.04
C PHE A 184 -2.59 -19.52 -1.16
N SER A 185 -2.57 -19.35 0.18
CA SER A 185 -2.92 -20.39 1.16
C SER A 185 -2.16 -21.71 0.93
N VAL A 186 -0.91 -21.61 0.45
CA VAL A 186 -0.10 -22.78 0.10
C VAL A 186 0.39 -23.44 1.39
N GLY A 187 -0.20 -24.58 1.72
CA GLY A 187 0.11 -25.36 2.93
C GLY A 187 -0.89 -25.22 4.08
N GLU A 188 -2.01 -24.49 3.90
CA GLU A 188 -3.10 -24.37 4.89
C GLU A 188 -4.42 -24.98 4.36
N GLU A 189 -5.41 -25.17 5.24
CA GLU A 189 -6.77 -25.54 4.82
C GLU A 189 -7.33 -24.43 3.92
N LEU A 190 -7.65 -24.79 2.68
CA LEU A 190 -8.08 -23.89 1.61
C LEU A 190 -9.19 -22.93 2.07
N MET A 191 -8.98 -21.63 1.90
CA MET A 191 -10.05 -20.65 1.99
C MET A 191 -11.08 -20.93 0.88
N GLU A 192 -12.36 -21.05 1.21
CA GLU A 192 -13.42 -21.28 0.23
C GLU A 192 -13.39 -20.20 -0.88
N GLY A 193 -13.20 -20.64 -2.13
CA GLY A 193 -13.49 -19.81 -3.32
C GLY A 193 -12.48 -19.86 -4.46
N PHE A 194 -11.22 -20.26 -4.24
CA PHE A 194 -10.23 -20.42 -5.32
C PHE A 194 -9.03 -21.29 -4.89
N GLU A 195 -8.72 -22.34 -5.65
CA GLU A 195 -7.58 -23.22 -5.36
C GLU A 195 -6.32 -22.76 -6.12
N PHE A 196 -5.32 -22.26 -5.41
CA PHE A 196 -4.03 -21.90 -6.00
C PHE A 196 -3.08 -23.11 -6.08
N THR A 197 -3.53 -24.17 -6.77
CA THR A 197 -2.69 -25.33 -7.07
C THR A 197 -1.95 -25.15 -8.40
N PRO A 198 -0.77 -25.79 -8.59
CA PRO A 198 -0.08 -25.77 -9.88
C PRO A 198 -0.95 -26.20 -11.05
N ASP A 199 -1.76 -27.25 -10.88
CA ASP A 199 -2.65 -27.75 -11.92
C ASP A 199 -3.76 -26.76 -12.25
N HIS A 200 -4.40 -26.15 -11.24
CA HIS A 200 -5.47 -25.19 -11.48
C HIS A 200 -4.98 -23.92 -12.18
N LEU A 201 -3.85 -23.36 -11.73
CA LEU A 201 -3.26 -22.20 -12.40
C LEU A 201 -2.81 -22.53 -13.83
N ARG A 202 -2.37 -23.77 -14.06
CA ARG A 202 -2.01 -24.24 -15.40
C ARG A 202 -3.23 -24.33 -16.32
N GLU A 203 -4.36 -24.80 -15.83
CA GLU A 203 -5.64 -24.84 -16.56
C GLU A 203 -6.15 -23.44 -16.90
N LEU A 204 -5.96 -22.47 -16.01
CA LEU A 204 -6.28 -21.07 -16.25
C LEU A 204 -5.31 -20.36 -17.21
N GLY A 205 -4.24 -21.04 -17.62
CA GLY A 205 -3.28 -20.54 -18.61
C GLY A 205 -2.12 -19.74 -18.04
N TYR A 206 -1.95 -19.67 -16.72
CA TYR A 206 -0.79 -19.02 -16.10
C TYR A 206 0.47 -19.87 -16.29
N ARG A 207 1.57 -19.21 -16.67
CA ARG A 207 2.85 -19.84 -16.99
C ARG A 207 4.06 -19.04 -16.49
N LYS A 208 3.85 -17.81 -16.03
CA LYS A 208 4.94 -16.88 -15.75
C LYS A 208 4.76 -16.15 -14.43
N VAL A 209 5.88 -15.74 -13.86
CA VAL A 209 5.95 -14.73 -12.80
C VAL A 209 6.88 -13.61 -13.25
N ALA A 210 6.37 -12.39 -13.24
CA ALA A 210 7.12 -11.19 -13.53
C ALA A 210 7.64 -10.58 -12.24
N ARG A 211 8.97 -10.49 -12.12
CA ARG A 211 9.65 -9.73 -11.10
C ARG A 211 9.59 -8.25 -11.44
N VAL A 212 8.86 -7.47 -10.63
CA VAL A 212 8.77 -6.00 -10.80
C VAL A 212 9.90 -5.34 -10.00
N LYS A 213 10.94 -4.89 -10.71
CA LYS A 213 12.14 -4.29 -10.12
C LYS A 213 11.91 -2.82 -9.76
N THR A 214 11.40 -2.53 -8.57
CA THR A 214 11.23 -1.15 -8.09
C THR A 214 12.54 -0.48 -7.67
N GLY A 215 13.61 -1.26 -7.49
CA GLY A 215 14.90 -0.77 -6.97
C GLY A 215 14.96 -0.67 -5.44
N LEU A 216 13.88 -1.02 -4.75
CA LEU A 216 13.85 -1.11 -3.29
C LEU A 216 14.58 -2.37 -2.80
N SER A 217 15.18 -2.27 -1.61
CA SER A 217 16.02 -3.32 -1.02
C SER A 217 15.65 -3.65 0.44
N TYR A 218 14.42 -3.32 0.84
CA TYR A 218 13.91 -3.63 2.19
C TYR A 218 13.52 -5.10 2.36
N GLU A 219 13.44 -5.84 1.25
CA GLU A 219 13.17 -7.28 1.22
C GLU A 219 14.37 -8.02 0.59
N PRO A 220 15.34 -8.50 1.40
CA PRO A 220 16.58 -9.08 0.90
C PRO A 220 16.37 -10.42 0.18
N ASP A 221 15.30 -11.16 0.52
CA ASP A 221 15.00 -12.47 -0.05
C ASP A 221 14.12 -12.40 -1.30
N PHE A 222 13.94 -11.21 -1.91
CA PHE A 222 13.02 -11.03 -3.04
C PHE A 222 13.27 -11.98 -4.21
N GLU A 223 14.53 -12.10 -4.65
CA GLU A 223 14.91 -12.98 -5.76
C GLU A 223 14.64 -14.44 -5.44
N LYS A 224 15.12 -14.89 -4.27
CA LYS A 224 14.90 -16.24 -3.76
C LYS A 224 13.40 -16.57 -3.67
N ASN A 225 12.58 -15.67 -3.15
CA ASN A 225 11.14 -15.88 -3.00
C ASN A 225 10.42 -16.02 -4.36
N ILE A 226 10.86 -15.29 -5.39
CA ILE A 226 10.36 -15.44 -6.76
C ILE A 226 10.79 -16.78 -7.36
N GLU A 227 12.05 -17.18 -7.18
CA GLU A 227 12.56 -18.46 -7.67
C GLU A 227 11.80 -19.65 -7.02
N GLU A 228 11.55 -19.58 -5.71
CA GLU A 228 10.75 -20.58 -5.00
C GLU A 228 9.31 -20.67 -5.53
N PHE A 229 8.66 -19.52 -5.77
CA PHE A 229 7.32 -19.48 -6.37
C PHE A 229 7.34 -20.09 -7.78
N ALA A 230 8.29 -19.68 -8.61
CA ALA A 230 8.43 -20.17 -9.98
C ALA A 230 8.67 -21.68 -10.02
N GLN A 231 9.52 -22.20 -9.12
CA GLN A 231 9.77 -23.63 -8.99
C GLN A 231 8.52 -24.40 -8.54
N TYR A 232 7.79 -23.88 -7.56
CA TYR A 232 6.60 -24.56 -7.02
C TYR A 232 5.48 -24.66 -8.07
N PHE A 233 5.26 -23.59 -8.84
CA PHE A 233 4.20 -23.52 -9.85
C PHE A 233 4.65 -23.93 -11.27
N ASP A 234 5.93 -24.27 -11.46
CA ASP A 234 6.53 -24.57 -12.77
C ASP A 234 6.34 -23.41 -13.77
N PHE A 235 6.68 -22.20 -13.32
CA PHE A 235 6.56 -20.96 -14.09
C PHE A 235 7.92 -20.44 -14.57
N GLU A 236 7.91 -19.76 -15.72
CA GLU A 236 9.05 -18.99 -16.19
C GLU A 236 9.14 -17.66 -15.44
N VAL A 237 10.35 -17.28 -15.02
CA VAL A 237 10.61 -15.96 -14.44
C VAL A 237 10.89 -14.97 -15.57
N MET A 238 10.23 -13.81 -15.52
CA MET A 238 10.51 -12.68 -16.40
C MET A 238 10.70 -11.40 -15.59
N GLU A 239 11.29 -10.38 -16.21
CA GLU A 239 11.61 -9.12 -15.57
C GLU A 239 10.75 -7.99 -16.11
N LEU A 240 10.29 -7.12 -15.22
CA LEU A 240 9.70 -5.84 -15.55
C LEU A 240 10.35 -4.75 -14.72
N GLU A 241 10.69 -3.64 -15.36
CA GLU A 241 11.14 -2.46 -14.64
C GLU A 241 9.99 -1.87 -13.81
N GLY A 242 10.24 -1.60 -12.54
CA GLY A 242 9.31 -0.95 -11.64
C GLY A 242 9.58 0.55 -11.50
N SER A 243 8.92 1.17 -10.53
CA SER A 243 9.13 2.56 -10.13
C SER A 243 8.63 2.79 -8.70
N THR A 244 9.23 3.76 -8.00
CA THR A 244 8.76 4.25 -6.69
C THR A 244 8.09 5.63 -6.80
N GLU A 245 8.04 6.20 -8.01
CA GLU A 245 7.63 7.59 -8.25
C GLU A 245 6.19 7.85 -7.83
N ILE A 246 5.26 6.94 -8.13
CA ILE A 246 3.86 7.09 -7.73
C ILE A 246 3.73 7.28 -6.22
N ALA A 247 4.43 6.45 -5.43
CA ALA A 247 4.37 6.52 -3.97
C ALA A 247 4.97 7.86 -3.49
N MET A 248 6.15 8.22 -3.99
CA MET A 248 6.84 9.47 -3.68
C MET A 248 6.03 10.72 -4.04
N GLU A 249 5.44 10.75 -5.23
CA GLU A 249 4.66 11.88 -5.72
C GLU A 249 3.32 12.04 -5.03
N SER A 250 2.67 10.91 -4.68
CA SER A 250 1.41 10.89 -3.94
C SER A 250 1.65 11.36 -2.50
N TYR A 251 2.72 10.89 -1.85
CA TYR A 251 3.17 11.36 -0.55
C TYR A 251 3.50 12.85 -0.56
N SER A 252 4.34 13.29 -1.50
CA SER A 252 4.70 14.70 -1.67
C SER A 252 3.48 15.58 -1.93
N HIS A 253 2.44 15.04 -2.60
CA HIS A 253 1.19 15.77 -2.81
C HIS A 253 0.50 16.10 -1.50
N ILE A 254 0.26 15.07 -0.68
CA ILE A 254 -0.53 15.25 0.52
C ILE A 254 0.25 16.09 1.53
N ARG A 255 1.59 15.94 1.58
CA ARG A 255 2.46 16.83 2.36
C ARG A 255 2.27 18.29 1.99
N LYS A 256 2.32 18.63 0.69
CA LYS A 256 2.07 20.00 0.22
C LYS A 256 0.69 20.54 0.63
N ILE A 257 -0.34 19.69 0.63
CA ILE A 257 -1.69 20.06 1.09
C ILE A 257 -1.69 20.35 2.60
N LEU A 258 -0.98 19.54 3.39
CA LEU A 258 -0.90 19.67 4.85
C LEU A 258 -0.03 20.83 5.31
N SER A 259 0.95 21.22 4.50
CA SER A 259 1.81 22.38 4.77
C SER A 259 1.20 23.72 4.31
N ASP A 260 0.04 23.71 3.62
CA ASP A 260 -0.62 24.92 3.14
C ASP A 260 -1.46 25.59 4.25
N PRO A 261 -1.03 26.75 4.78
CA PRO A 261 -1.70 27.42 5.90
C PRO A 261 -3.13 27.89 5.58
N LEU A 262 -3.53 27.97 4.30
CA LEU A 262 -4.87 28.37 3.89
C LEU A 262 -5.93 27.26 4.00
N LYS A 263 -5.54 26.03 4.34
CA LYS A 263 -6.43 24.87 4.45
C LYS A 263 -6.50 24.21 5.82
N SER A 264 -5.79 24.74 6.83
CA SER A 264 -6.03 24.33 8.21
C SER A 264 -7.49 24.65 8.54
N PRO A 265 -8.36 23.64 8.79
CA PRO A 265 -9.65 23.95 9.36
C PRO A 265 -9.39 24.68 10.67
N LEU A 266 -9.99 25.84 10.85
CA LEU A 266 -10.09 26.49 12.15
C LEU A 266 -10.70 25.44 13.09
N ARG A 267 -9.86 24.77 13.88
CA ARG A 267 -10.30 23.97 15.02
C ARG A 267 -10.82 24.97 16.04
N ALA A 268 -12.13 25.20 16.03
CA ALA A 268 -12.86 25.82 17.13
C ALA A 268 -13.09 24.78 18.23
#